data_AF-A0A9D4JUH2-F1
#
_entry.id   AF-A0A9D4JUH2-F1
#
_cell.length_a   1.000
_cell.length_b   1.000
_cell.length_c   1.000
_cell.angle_alpha   90.00
_cell.angle_beta   90.00
_cell.angle_gamma   90.00
#
_symmetry.space_group_name_H-M   'P 1'
#
loop_
_entity.id
_entity.type
_entity.pdbx_description
1 polymer ?
#
loop_
_entity_poly.entity_id
_entity_poly.type
_entity_poly.pdbx_seq_one_letter_code
_entity_poly.pdbx_strand_id
1 'polypeptide(L)'
;MALIVASIDFGTTFSGWAYSFVHDHDNNPADVKSRNWNSGTFITSKAPTCVLIKSDGTTLEAFGYDAESKYAELAAEENHTDVYFFQTFKMKLFDNEGTIGNSTLLEDETGKKLKALTVFSLTIKYLVDDVMDSLNKQITNGVNKNDINWVLTVPAIWDEHAKQFMRTAAREAGIEMGHLSLALEPEAASIYCRHIKMSREENSTGADISTFQPGTRYLICDAGGKGYASDTLPVGRFDGQSVRIICCKFYGANSNSISRAITVKLKICHHSGDSMCKTLFYHQ
;
A
#
# COMPACT_ATOMS: atom_id res chain seq x y z
N MET A 1 -20.72 -7.08 -13.08
CA MET A 1 -19.77 -5.95 -13.20
C MET A 1 -19.69 -5.33 -11.83
N ALA A 2 -18.50 -5.17 -11.25
CA ALA A 2 -18.34 -4.59 -9.91
C ALA A 2 -18.76 -3.11 -9.95
N LEU A 3 -19.49 -2.65 -8.93
CA LEU A 3 -19.96 -1.27 -8.85
C LEU A 3 -18.97 -0.38 -8.08
N ILE A 4 -18.06 -1.00 -7.34
CA ILE A 4 -17.09 -0.37 -6.45
C ILE A 4 -15.72 -1.00 -6.70
N VAL A 5 -14.69 -0.17 -6.68
CA VAL A 5 -13.30 -0.62 -6.62
C VAL A 5 -12.73 -0.17 -5.29
N ALA A 6 -12.24 -1.11 -4.49
CA ALA A 6 -11.55 -0.83 -3.24
C ALA A 6 -10.08 -1.24 -3.36
N SER A 7 -9.18 -0.37 -2.94
CA SER A 7 -7.75 -0.59 -2.94
C SER A 7 -7.22 -0.63 -1.51
N ILE A 8 -6.41 -1.64 -1.22
CA ILE A 8 -5.69 -1.79 0.04
C ILE A 8 -4.22 -1.61 -0.27
N ASP A 9 -3.65 -0.57 0.32
CA ASP A 9 -2.20 -0.39 0.36
C ASP A 9 -1.66 -1.08 1.60
N PHE A 10 -1.18 -2.31 1.44
CA PHE A 10 -0.54 -3.05 2.52
C PHE A 10 0.94 -2.68 2.53
N GLY A 11 1.31 -1.55 3.13
CA GLY A 11 2.70 -1.10 3.16
C GLY A 11 3.55 -1.82 4.22
N THR A 12 4.85 -1.55 4.21
CA THR A 12 5.78 -2.08 5.21
C THR A 12 5.65 -1.35 6.54
N THR A 13 5.61 -0.01 6.49
CA THR A 13 5.51 0.84 7.67
C THR A 13 4.10 1.34 7.91
N PHE A 14 3.36 1.66 6.85
CA PHE A 14 2.01 2.21 6.93
C PHE A 14 1.10 1.52 5.95
N SER A 15 -0.12 1.20 6.38
CA SER A 15 -1.17 0.68 5.52
C SER A 15 -2.39 1.59 5.54
N GLY A 16 -3.17 1.52 4.47
CA GLY A 16 -4.43 2.25 4.35
C GLY A 16 -5.26 1.67 3.22
N TRP A 17 -6.44 2.23 3.03
CA TRP A 17 -7.30 1.86 1.92
C TRP A 17 -7.99 3.09 1.34
N ALA A 18 -8.39 2.96 0.08
CA ALA A 18 -9.25 3.91 -0.61
C ALA A 18 -10.24 3.16 -1.51
N TYR A 19 -11.43 3.68 -1.70
CA TYR A 19 -12.39 3.16 -2.67
C TYR A 19 -13.02 4.28 -3.51
N SER A 20 -13.59 3.88 -4.64
CA SER A 20 -14.40 4.74 -5.49
C SER A 20 -15.53 3.93 -6.12
N PHE A 21 -16.64 4.59 -6.42
CA PHE A 21 -17.71 4.01 -7.21
C PHE A 21 -17.39 4.16 -8.69
N VAL A 22 -17.67 3.13 -9.48
CA VAL A 22 -17.34 3.14 -10.92
C VAL A 22 -18.00 4.33 -11.64
N HIS A 23 -19.25 4.68 -11.28
CA HIS A 23 -19.96 5.82 -11.86
C HIS A 23 -19.39 7.19 -11.42
N ASP A 24 -18.82 7.29 -10.22
CA ASP A 24 -18.18 8.52 -9.75
C ASP A 24 -16.83 8.71 -10.43
N HIS A 25 -16.10 7.61 -10.64
CA HIS A 25 -14.81 7.63 -11.32
C HIS A 25 -14.90 8.19 -12.73
N ASP A 26 -15.96 7.87 -13.49
CA ASP A 26 -16.15 8.40 -14.85
C ASP A 26 -16.33 9.93 -14.88
N ASN A 27 -16.82 10.52 -13.79
CA ASN A 27 -17.08 11.96 -13.69
C ASN A 27 -15.92 12.73 -13.04
N ASN A 28 -15.34 12.18 -11.96
CA ASN A 28 -14.20 12.76 -11.26
C ASN A 28 -13.29 11.65 -10.71
N PRO A 29 -12.29 11.20 -11.49
CA PRO A 29 -11.42 10.10 -11.10
C PRO A 29 -10.56 10.38 -9.85
N ALA A 30 -10.46 11.65 -9.43
CA ALA A 30 -9.73 12.07 -8.23
C ALA A 30 -10.59 12.05 -6.95
N ASP A 31 -11.92 11.92 -7.05
CA ASP A 31 -12.79 11.78 -5.87
C ASP A 31 -12.77 10.32 -5.37
N VAL A 32 -11.72 10.02 -4.61
CA VAL A 32 -11.58 8.74 -3.90
C VAL A 32 -11.92 8.94 -2.43
N LYS A 33 -12.62 7.98 -1.84
CA LYS A 33 -12.86 7.95 -0.39
C LYS A 33 -11.74 7.15 0.25
N SER A 34 -11.12 7.69 1.30
CA SER A 34 -10.07 7.02 2.06
C SER A 34 -10.37 7.04 3.55
N ARG A 35 -9.78 6.11 4.30
CA ARG A 35 -9.87 6.13 5.76
C ARG A 35 -9.16 7.36 6.34
N ASN A 36 -9.79 8.00 7.32
CA ASN A 36 -9.13 9.00 8.16
C ASN A 36 -8.74 8.37 9.50
N TRP A 37 -7.44 8.34 9.77
CA TRP A 37 -6.83 7.87 11.00
C TRP A 37 -6.37 9.06 11.84
N ASN A 38 -6.53 8.97 13.16
CA ASN A 38 -6.01 9.97 14.08
C ASN A 38 -4.67 9.48 14.64
N SER A 39 -3.57 10.17 14.32
CA SER A 39 -2.24 9.84 14.85
C SER A 39 -1.97 10.39 16.25
N GLY A 40 -2.99 10.98 16.89
CA GLY A 40 -2.88 11.80 18.10
C GLY A 40 -2.50 13.26 17.83
N THR A 41 -1.78 13.53 16.73
CA THR A 41 -1.28 14.88 16.38
C THR A 41 -1.94 15.46 15.14
N PHE A 42 -2.29 14.63 14.16
CA PHE A 42 -2.94 15.06 12.93
C PHE A 42 -3.76 13.91 12.33
N ILE A 43 -4.65 14.24 11.41
CA ILE A 43 -5.40 13.26 10.64
C ILE A 43 -4.51 12.80 9.46
N THR A 44 -4.50 11.49 9.22
CA THR A 44 -3.71 10.83 8.17
C THR A 44 -4.56 9.81 7.43
N SER A 45 -4.27 9.58 6.15
CA SER A 45 -4.95 8.58 5.32
C SER A 45 -4.46 7.14 5.57
N LYS A 46 -3.38 6.98 6.33
CA LYS A 46 -2.77 5.69 6.68
C LYS A 46 -2.46 5.60 8.16
N ALA A 47 -2.39 4.38 8.65
CA ALA A 47 -1.92 4.05 10.00
C ALA A 47 -0.74 3.07 9.95
N PRO A 48 0.07 2.98 11.02
CA PRO A 48 1.19 2.06 11.10
C PRO A 48 0.76 0.63 10.75
N THR A 49 1.61 -0.11 10.04
CA THR A 49 1.38 -1.53 9.74
C THR A 49 1.82 -2.36 10.95
N CYS A 50 1.01 -2.30 12.00
CA CYS A 50 1.19 -3.09 13.21
C CYS A 50 -0.16 -3.63 13.70
N VAL A 51 -0.11 -4.76 14.38
CA VAL A 51 -1.29 -5.45 14.90
C VAL A 51 -1.05 -5.95 16.30
N LEU A 52 -2.09 -5.86 17.12
CA LEU A 52 -2.19 -6.52 18.40
C LEU A 52 -3.16 -7.69 18.27
N ILE A 53 -2.71 -8.90 18.56
CA ILE A 53 -3.50 -10.13 18.47
C ILE A 53 -3.61 -10.72 19.87
N LYS A 54 -4.79 -11.23 20.24
CA LYS A 54 -4.98 -11.91 21.53
C LYS A 54 -4.12 -13.16 21.65
N SER A 55 -3.95 -13.67 22.87
CA SER A 55 -3.25 -14.92 23.16
C SER A 55 -3.75 -16.14 22.38
N ASP A 56 -5.00 -16.12 21.92
CA ASP A 56 -5.56 -17.16 21.04
C ASP A 56 -4.87 -17.24 19.66
N GLY A 57 -4.12 -16.20 19.26
CA GLY A 57 -3.42 -16.13 17.98
C GLY A 57 -4.33 -15.97 16.76
N THR A 58 -5.64 -15.78 16.95
CA THR A 58 -6.64 -15.73 15.87
C THR A 58 -7.52 -14.49 15.93
N THR A 59 -7.55 -13.78 17.05
CA THR A 59 -8.37 -12.59 17.23
C THR A 59 -7.51 -11.34 17.19
N LEU A 60 -7.70 -10.51 16.15
CA LEU A 60 -7.08 -9.20 16.06
C LEU A 60 -7.81 -8.24 17.01
N GLU A 61 -7.09 -7.75 18.01
CA GLU A 61 -7.61 -6.85 19.05
C GLU A 61 -7.51 -5.38 18.62
N ALA A 62 -6.41 -5.01 17.95
CA ALA A 62 -6.21 -3.64 17.47
C ALA A 62 -5.27 -3.61 16.26
N PHE A 63 -5.35 -2.53 15.48
CA PHE A 63 -4.49 -2.25 14.33
C PHE A 63 -3.96 -0.81 14.39
N GLY A 64 -2.74 -0.58 13.88
CA GLY A 64 -2.17 0.74 13.71
C GLY A 64 -1.98 1.51 15.01
N TYR A 65 -2.36 2.79 15.04
CA TYR A 65 -2.18 3.66 16.20
C TYR A 65 -2.82 3.10 17.47
N ASP A 66 -3.97 2.43 17.36
CA ASP A 66 -4.64 1.80 18.49
C ASP A 66 -3.85 0.59 19.02
N ALA A 67 -3.20 -0.17 18.13
CA ALA A 67 -2.33 -1.27 18.52
C ALA A 67 -1.07 -0.77 19.24
N GLU A 68 -0.43 0.29 18.73
CA GLU A 68 0.73 0.91 19.39
C GLU A 68 0.38 1.42 20.78
N SER A 69 -0.74 2.14 20.90
CA SER A 69 -1.18 2.75 22.17
C SER A 69 -1.52 1.68 23.20
N LYS A 70 -2.31 0.68 22.80
CA LYS A 70 -2.72 -0.40 23.69
C LYS A 70 -1.55 -1.31 24.11
N TYR A 71 -0.62 -1.59 23.20
CA TYR A 71 0.58 -2.34 23.58
C TYR A 71 1.46 -1.56 24.57
N ALA A 72 1.62 -0.24 24.37
CA ALA A 72 2.37 0.61 25.29
C ALA A 72 1.75 0.65 26.70
N GLU A 73 0.42 0.73 26.79
CA GLU A 73 -0.32 0.64 28.06
C GLU A 73 -0.07 -0.71 28.76
N LEU A 74 -0.25 -1.83 28.04
CA LEU A 74 0.00 -3.17 28.57
C LEU A 74 1.47 -3.38 28.98
N ALA A 75 2.42 -2.77 28.27
CA ALA A 75 3.83 -2.85 28.58
C ALA A 75 4.18 -2.09 29.87
N ALA A 76 3.57 -0.91 30.08
CA ALA A 76 3.74 -0.12 31.30
C ALA A 76 3.19 -0.84 32.54
N GLU A 77 2.20 -1.71 32.37
CA GLU A 77 1.59 -2.54 33.42
C GLU A 77 2.20 -3.95 33.52
N GLU A 78 3.24 -4.28 32.74
CA GLU A 78 3.86 -5.61 32.65
C GLU A 78 2.92 -6.75 32.19
N ASN A 79 1.76 -6.42 31.61
CA ASN A 79 0.73 -7.36 31.14
C ASN A 79 0.80 -7.67 29.63
N HIS A 80 1.79 -7.13 28.92
CA HIS A 80 1.97 -7.30 27.47
C HIS A 80 2.35 -8.73 27.03
N THR A 81 2.69 -9.62 27.96
CA THR A 81 3.10 -11.00 27.65
C THR A 81 1.93 -11.89 27.22
N ASP A 82 0.69 -11.51 27.50
CA ASP A 82 -0.53 -12.24 27.13
C ASP A 82 -1.12 -11.85 25.76
N VAL A 83 -0.41 -11.04 24.97
CA VAL A 83 -0.83 -10.59 23.63
C VAL A 83 0.32 -10.67 22.64
N TYR A 84 0.06 -10.91 21.37
CA TYR A 84 1.08 -10.82 20.33
C TYR A 84 1.08 -9.42 19.73
N PHE A 85 2.24 -8.78 19.64
CA PHE A 85 2.37 -7.48 18.97
C PHE A 85 3.38 -7.58 17.83
N PHE A 86 2.89 -7.39 16.61
CA PHE A 86 3.71 -7.43 15.40
C PHE A 86 3.77 -6.05 14.74
N GLN A 87 4.98 -5.63 14.36
CA GLN A 87 5.24 -4.44 13.55
C GLN A 87 6.31 -4.73 12.50
N THR A 88 6.33 -3.97 11.41
CA THR A 88 7.32 -4.11 10.30
C THR A 88 7.43 -5.51 9.70
N PHE A 89 6.47 -6.39 9.97
CA PHE A 89 6.51 -7.81 9.62
C PHE A 89 6.41 -8.09 8.10
N LYS A 90 5.99 -7.10 7.29
CA LYS A 90 6.08 -7.18 5.81
C LYS A 90 7.54 -7.34 5.35
N MET A 91 8.52 -6.80 6.10
CA MET A 91 9.93 -6.95 5.76
C MET A 91 10.41 -8.39 5.78
N LYS A 92 9.79 -9.25 6.61
CA LYS A 92 10.13 -10.67 6.66
C LYS A 92 9.86 -11.37 5.32
N LEU A 93 9.05 -10.78 4.43
CA LEU A 93 8.86 -11.25 3.06
C LEU A 93 10.07 -11.06 2.14
N PHE A 94 11.02 -10.20 2.51
CA PHE A 94 12.23 -9.93 1.74
C PHE A 94 13.46 -10.72 2.22
N ASP A 95 13.52 -11.01 3.53
CA ASP A 95 14.73 -11.59 4.16
C ASP A 95 14.92 -13.08 3.88
N ASN A 96 13.90 -13.77 3.40
CA ASN A 96 14.01 -15.20 3.14
C ASN A 96 14.45 -15.43 1.70
N GLU A 97 15.73 -15.76 1.50
CA GLU A 97 16.24 -16.43 0.28
C GLU A 97 15.54 -17.79 0.01
N GLY A 98 14.54 -18.16 0.82
CA GLY A 98 13.65 -19.29 0.66
C GLY A 98 12.17 -18.89 0.67
N THR A 99 11.38 -19.58 -0.15
CA THR A 99 9.95 -19.39 -0.36
C THR A 99 9.17 -19.25 0.96
N ILE A 100 8.58 -18.08 1.21
CA ILE A 100 7.59 -17.96 2.28
C ILE A 100 6.38 -18.81 1.93
N GLY A 101 6.00 -19.64 2.91
CA GLY A 101 4.93 -20.61 2.76
C GLY A 101 4.05 -20.66 4.00
N ASN A 102 3.10 -21.59 3.97
CA ASN A 102 2.09 -21.73 5.01
C ASN A 102 2.66 -22.09 6.40
N SER A 103 3.91 -22.56 6.47
CA SER A 103 4.60 -22.93 7.70
C SER A 103 5.54 -21.83 8.24
N THR A 104 5.72 -20.72 7.51
CA THR A 104 6.59 -19.63 7.97
C THR A 104 6.04 -19.02 9.27
N LEU A 105 6.91 -18.88 10.26
CA LEU A 105 6.61 -18.25 11.55
C LEU A 105 7.20 -16.84 11.59
N LEU A 106 6.45 -15.92 12.18
CA LEU A 106 6.89 -14.58 12.54
C LEU A 106 7.11 -14.53 14.04
N GLU A 107 8.17 -13.84 14.46
CA GLU A 107 8.42 -13.49 15.85
C GLU A 107 7.80 -12.11 16.13
N ASP A 108 7.08 -12.01 17.25
CA ASP A 108 6.54 -10.76 17.78
C ASP A 108 7.61 -10.00 18.58
N GLU A 109 7.29 -8.81 19.10
CA GLU A 109 8.26 -7.99 19.86
C GLU A 109 8.79 -8.66 21.15
N THR A 110 8.12 -9.71 21.64
CA THR A 110 8.54 -10.50 22.81
C THR A 110 9.23 -11.82 22.43
N GLY A 111 9.37 -12.11 21.14
CA GLY A 111 9.94 -13.35 20.60
C GLY A 111 8.94 -14.51 20.46
N LYS A 112 7.66 -14.30 20.78
CA LYS A 112 6.62 -15.33 20.57
C LYS A 112 6.32 -15.51 19.09
N LYS A 113 5.95 -16.73 18.70
CA LYS A 113 5.81 -17.11 17.29
C LYS A 113 4.36 -17.30 16.88
N LEU A 114 4.00 -16.75 15.73
CA LEU A 114 2.72 -17.01 15.07
C LEU A 114 2.93 -17.24 13.57
N LYS A 115 2.02 -17.97 12.92
CA LYS A 115 2.11 -18.20 11.47
C LYS A 115 2.04 -16.87 10.71
N ALA A 116 2.94 -16.68 9.76
CA ALA A 116 2.95 -15.51 8.89
C ALA A 116 1.60 -15.34 8.18
N LEU A 117 1.06 -16.43 7.61
CA LEU A 117 -0.22 -16.40 6.92
C LEU A 117 -1.34 -15.85 7.82
N THR A 118 -1.37 -16.24 9.10
CA THR A 118 -2.35 -15.76 10.08
C THR A 118 -2.22 -14.27 10.34
N VAL A 119 -1.00 -13.77 10.58
CA VAL A 119 -0.77 -12.34 10.82
C VAL A 119 -1.22 -11.51 9.62
N PHE A 120 -0.78 -11.89 8.41
CA PHE A 120 -1.14 -11.18 7.18
C PHE A 120 -2.63 -11.25 6.88
N SER A 121 -3.27 -12.41 7.03
CA SER A 121 -4.71 -12.56 6.78
C SER A 121 -5.54 -11.74 7.75
N LEU A 122 -5.17 -11.70 9.04
CA LEU A 122 -5.86 -10.87 10.03
C LEU A 122 -5.71 -9.38 9.71
N THR A 123 -4.52 -8.93 9.30
CA THR A 123 -4.31 -7.55 8.87
C THR A 123 -5.13 -7.19 7.64
N ILE A 124 -5.14 -8.03 6.59
CA ILE A 124 -5.97 -7.78 5.40
C ILE A 124 -7.45 -7.77 5.78
N LYS A 125 -7.87 -8.73 6.62
CA LYS A 125 -9.26 -8.83 7.07
C LYS A 125 -9.70 -7.56 7.79
N TYR A 126 -8.88 -7.03 8.69
CA TYR A 126 -9.17 -5.77 9.37
C TYR A 126 -9.40 -4.62 8.37
N LEU A 127 -8.52 -4.47 7.38
CA LEU A 127 -8.63 -3.41 6.36
C LEU A 127 -9.86 -3.61 5.46
N VAL A 128 -10.17 -4.85 5.11
CA VAL A 128 -11.38 -5.21 4.35
C VAL A 128 -12.64 -4.88 5.15
N ASP A 129 -12.72 -5.31 6.39
CA ASP A 129 -13.88 -5.07 7.25
C ASP A 129 -14.08 -3.56 7.46
N ASP A 130 -13.00 -2.80 7.61
CA ASP A 130 -13.06 -1.35 7.76
C ASP A 130 -13.54 -0.61 6.50
N VAL A 131 -13.16 -1.09 5.31
CA VAL A 131 -13.76 -0.63 4.04
C VAL A 131 -15.26 -0.92 4.03
N MET A 132 -15.67 -2.13 4.41
CA MET A 132 -17.09 -2.53 4.44
C MET A 132 -17.88 -1.66 5.42
N ASP A 133 -17.33 -1.38 6.60
CA ASP A 133 -17.94 -0.50 7.60
C ASP A 133 -18.10 0.93 7.08
N SER A 134 -17.12 1.44 6.32
CA SER A 134 -17.24 2.75 5.68
C SER A 134 -18.34 2.77 4.61
N LEU A 135 -18.41 1.73 3.77
CA LEU A 135 -19.40 1.62 2.69
C LEU A 135 -20.82 1.47 3.24
N ASN A 136 -21.00 0.63 4.26
CA ASN A 136 -22.32 0.40 4.88
C ASN A 136 -22.85 1.64 5.61
N LYS A 137 -21.99 2.58 6.02
CA LYS A 137 -22.43 3.89 6.53
C LYS A 137 -22.95 4.82 5.43
N GLN A 138 -22.53 4.62 4.19
CA GLN A 138 -22.93 5.45 3.05
C GLN A 138 -24.12 4.87 2.28
N ILE A 139 -24.27 3.53 2.27
CA ILE A 139 -25.25 2.83 1.43
C ILE A 139 -26.30 2.14 2.30
N THR A 140 -27.54 2.63 2.22
CA THR A 140 -28.65 2.22 3.08
C THR A 140 -29.06 0.76 2.93
N ASN A 141 -28.81 0.14 1.78
CA ASN A 141 -29.17 -1.26 1.50
C ASN A 141 -28.04 -2.26 1.80
N GLY A 142 -26.92 -1.78 2.34
CA GLY A 142 -25.71 -2.56 2.54
C GLY A 142 -24.97 -2.88 1.25
N VAL A 143 -23.71 -3.31 1.37
CA VAL A 143 -22.87 -3.73 0.25
C VAL A 143 -22.43 -5.17 0.47
N ASN A 144 -22.50 -6.00 -0.56
CA ASN A 144 -21.87 -7.31 -0.51
C ASN A 144 -20.37 -7.17 -0.88
N LYS A 145 -19.50 -7.88 -0.17
CA LYS A 145 -18.06 -7.93 -0.45
C LYS A 145 -17.76 -8.36 -1.90
N ASN A 146 -18.62 -9.18 -2.50
CA ASN A 146 -18.51 -9.65 -3.88
C ASN A 146 -18.97 -8.62 -4.93
N ASP A 147 -19.60 -7.52 -4.52
CA ASP A 147 -19.91 -6.40 -5.43
C ASP A 147 -18.72 -5.46 -5.63
N ILE A 148 -17.64 -5.69 -4.88
CA ILE A 148 -16.42 -4.89 -4.86
C ILE A 148 -15.32 -5.64 -5.61
N ASN A 149 -14.60 -4.93 -6.49
CA ASN A 149 -13.31 -5.41 -7.00
C ASN A 149 -12.20 -4.91 -6.06
N TRP A 150 -11.51 -5.85 -5.42
CA TRP A 150 -10.46 -5.59 -4.46
C TRP A 150 -9.11 -5.54 -5.16
N VAL A 151 -8.38 -4.44 -4.93
CA VAL A 151 -7.01 -4.24 -5.42
C VAL A 151 -6.07 -4.27 -4.22
N LEU A 152 -5.16 -5.22 -4.18
CA LEU A 152 -4.12 -5.31 -3.15
C LEU A 152 -2.78 -4.90 -3.76
N THR A 153 -2.15 -3.86 -3.21
CA THR A 153 -0.84 -3.41 -3.71
C THR A 153 0.27 -4.34 -3.23
N VAL A 154 1.24 -4.58 -4.11
CA VAL A 154 2.45 -5.36 -3.80
C VAL A 154 3.70 -4.69 -4.37
N PRO A 155 4.87 -4.84 -3.72
CA PRO A 155 6.13 -4.34 -4.26
C PRO A 155 6.47 -4.96 -5.62
N ALA A 156 7.01 -4.17 -6.54
CA ALA A 156 7.39 -4.67 -7.87
C ALA A 156 8.57 -5.66 -7.85
N ILE A 157 9.41 -5.61 -6.80
CA ILE A 157 10.55 -6.53 -6.63
C ILE A 157 10.17 -7.91 -6.10
N TRP A 158 8.92 -8.12 -5.71
CA TRP A 158 8.47 -9.42 -5.23
C TRP A 158 8.37 -10.45 -6.36
N ASP A 159 8.85 -11.65 -6.04
CA ASP A 159 8.70 -12.83 -6.88
C ASP A 159 7.24 -13.33 -6.89
N GLU A 160 6.98 -14.35 -7.71
CA GLU A 160 5.62 -14.89 -7.83
C GLU A 160 5.18 -15.64 -6.57
N HIS A 161 6.12 -16.15 -5.77
CA HIS A 161 5.80 -16.83 -4.51
C HIS A 161 5.26 -15.85 -3.46
N ALA A 162 5.90 -14.69 -3.28
CA ALA A 162 5.42 -13.65 -2.37
C ALA A 162 4.06 -13.09 -2.82
N LYS A 163 3.85 -12.91 -4.14
CA LYS A 163 2.54 -12.53 -4.70
C LYS A 163 1.48 -13.59 -4.43
N GLN A 164 1.80 -14.86 -4.62
CA GLN A 164 0.89 -15.98 -4.33
C GLN A 164 0.58 -16.09 -2.83
N PHE A 165 1.55 -15.80 -1.96
CA PHE A 165 1.34 -15.73 -0.52
C PHE A 165 0.31 -14.64 -0.18
N MET A 166 0.44 -13.43 -0.75
CA MET A 166 -0.57 -12.38 -0.54
C MET A 166 -1.95 -12.75 -1.05
N ARG A 167 -2.06 -13.41 -2.21
CA ARG A 167 -3.34 -13.94 -2.72
C ARG A 167 -3.96 -14.91 -1.71
N THR A 168 -3.14 -15.78 -1.14
CA THR A 168 -3.59 -16.74 -0.13
C THR A 168 -4.07 -16.02 1.14
N ALA A 169 -3.30 -15.05 1.64
CA ALA A 169 -3.69 -14.24 2.81
C ALA A 169 -4.99 -13.44 2.58
N ALA A 170 -5.14 -12.85 1.38
CA ALA A 170 -6.35 -12.14 0.98
C ALA A 170 -7.58 -13.06 0.91
N ARG A 171 -7.39 -14.29 0.43
CA ARG A 171 -8.45 -15.30 0.42
C ARG A 171 -8.86 -15.71 1.84
N GLU A 172 -7.91 -15.92 2.75
CA GLU A 172 -8.22 -16.19 4.17
C GLU A 172 -8.90 -15.01 4.87
N ALA A 173 -8.68 -13.77 4.38
CA ALA A 173 -9.41 -12.57 4.80
C ALA A 173 -10.84 -12.48 4.22
N GLY A 174 -11.25 -13.47 3.43
CA GLY A 174 -12.58 -13.57 2.84
C GLY A 174 -12.76 -12.80 1.54
N ILE A 175 -11.68 -12.42 0.85
CA ILE A 175 -11.77 -11.89 -0.52
C ILE A 175 -11.84 -13.06 -1.50
N GLU A 176 -12.89 -13.11 -2.32
CA GLU A 176 -12.99 -14.11 -3.38
C GLU A 176 -11.98 -13.85 -4.49
N MET A 177 -11.32 -14.91 -4.98
CA MET A 177 -10.24 -14.79 -5.98
C MET A 177 -10.68 -14.14 -7.29
N GLY A 178 -11.95 -14.31 -7.69
CA GLY A 178 -12.51 -13.65 -8.88
C GLY A 178 -12.68 -12.13 -8.73
N HIS A 179 -12.62 -11.64 -7.49
CA HIS A 179 -12.76 -10.24 -7.11
C HIS A 179 -11.43 -9.64 -6.60
N LEU A 180 -10.30 -10.35 -6.75
CA LEU A 180 -8.99 -9.91 -6.28
C LEU A 180 -8.04 -9.64 -7.44
N SER A 181 -7.55 -8.40 -7.51
CA SER A 181 -6.46 -7.98 -8.39
C SER A 181 -5.24 -7.59 -7.55
N LEU A 182 -4.04 -7.98 -8.00
CA LEU A 182 -2.81 -7.41 -7.47
C LEU A 182 -2.37 -6.26 -8.35
N ALA A 183 -1.97 -5.15 -7.75
CA ALA A 183 -1.36 -4.02 -8.45
C ALA A 183 0.07 -3.82 -7.96
N LEU A 184 1.01 -3.62 -8.89
CA LEU A 184 2.37 -3.26 -8.48
C LEU A 184 2.35 -1.81 -7.97
N GLU A 185 2.87 -1.60 -6.76
CA GLU A 185 2.98 -0.28 -6.12
C GLU A 185 3.51 0.81 -7.09
N PRO A 186 4.63 0.62 -7.82
CA PRO A 186 5.11 1.66 -8.73
C PRO A 186 4.27 1.83 -10.00
N GLU A 187 3.58 0.80 -10.48
CA GLU A 187 2.67 0.97 -11.63
C GLU A 187 1.45 1.80 -11.23
N ALA A 188 0.89 1.51 -10.04
CA ALA A 188 -0.20 2.28 -9.46
C ALA A 188 0.20 3.76 -9.27
N ALA A 189 1.39 4.00 -8.68
CA ALA A 189 1.94 5.34 -8.53
C ALA A 189 2.11 6.06 -9.89
N SER A 190 2.58 5.34 -10.91
CA SER A 190 2.75 5.90 -12.25
C SER A 190 1.43 6.35 -12.88
N ILE A 191 0.40 5.50 -12.81
CA ILE A 191 -0.91 5.77 -13.41
C ILE A 191 -1.53 6.98 -12.72
N TYR A 192 -1.42 7.06 -11.39
CA TYR A 192 -1.90 8.20 -10.63
C TYR A 192 -1.19 9.52 -11.00
N CYS A 193 0.15 9.50 -11.11
CA CYS A 193 0.93 10.68 -11.51
C CYS A 193 0.55 11.20 -12.90
N ARG A 194 0.23 10.28 -13.83
CA ARG A 194 -0.29 10.63 -15.16
C ARG A 194 -1.66 11.29 -15.06
N HIS A 195 -2.56 10.72 -14.27
CA HIS A 195 -3.93 11.22 -14.15
C HIS A 195 -3.97 12.66 -13.60
N ILE A 196 -3.21 12.97 -12.55
CA ILE A 196 -3.12 14.32 -11.99
C ILE A 196 -2.53 15.34 -12.99
N LYS A 197 -1.66 14.92 -13.91
CA LYS A 197 -1.11 15.84 -14.92
C LYS A 197 -2.13 16.20 -15.98
N MET A 198 -2.86 15.20 -16.49
CA MET A 198 -3.91 15.43 -17.47
C MET A 198 -4.95 16.43 -16.94
N SER A 199 -5.36 16.31 -15.67
CA SER A 199 -6.32 17.25 -15.06
C SER A 199 -5.76 18.67 -14.79
N ARG A 200 -4.43 18.83 -14.67
CA ARG A 200 -3.78 20.14 -14.47
C ARG A 200 -3.49 20.87 -15.79
N GLU A 201 -3.21 20.13 -16.86
CA GLU A 201 -2.93 20.69 -18.20
C GLU A 201 -4.20 21.25 -18.86
N GLU A 202 -5.38 20.69 -18.58
CA GLU A 202 -6.68 21.27 -19.00
C GLU A 202 -6.93 22.69 -18.42
N ASN A 203 -6.24 23.05 -17.34
CA ASN A 203 -6.45 24.29 -16.59
C ASN A 203 -5.29 25.31 -16.67
N SER A 204 -4.21 25.06 -17.44
CA SER A 204 -3.00 25.89 -17.44
C SER A 204 -2.38 26.10 -18.84
N THR A 205 -2.23 27.34 -19.30
CA THR A 205 -1.57 27.71 -20.56
C THR A 205 -0.04 27.83 -20.45
N GLY A 206 0.65 26.89 -19.79
CA GLY A 206 2.08 27.06 -19.48
C GLY A 206 2.92 25.78 -19.40
N ALA A 207 3.95 25.75 -20.26
CA ALA A 207 5.11 24.85 -20.31
C ALA A 207 4.81 23.36 -20.57
N ASP A 208 4.67 23.05 -21.86
CA ASP A 208 4.64 21.72 -22.45
C ASP A 208 5.86 20.88 -21.99
N ILE A 209 5.59 19.89 -21.13
CA ILE A 209 6.49 18.77 -20.91
C ILE A 209 5.72 17.56 -21.42
N SER A 210 6.19 16.99 -22.53
CA SER A 210 5.75 15.72 -23.16
C SER A 210 6.04 14.48 -22.29
N THR A 211 5.69 14.60 -21.00
CA THR A 211 5.98 13.75 -19.84
C THR A 211 5.57 12.29 -20.04
N PHE A 212 4.57 12.04 -20.90
CA PHE A 212 4.03 10.70 -21.17
C PHE A 212 3.71 10.47 -22.66
N GLN A 213 4.58 10.90 -23.58
CA GLN A 213 4.50 10.38 -24.95
C GLN A 213 4.87 8.88 -24.98
N PRO A 214 4.26 8.07 -25.88
CA PRO A 214 4.68 6.70 -26.08
C PRO A 214 6.19 6.60 -26.31
N GLY A 215 6.87 5.74 -25.54
CA GLY A 215 8.32 5.59 -25.54
C GLY A 215 9.06 6.34 -24.44
N THR A 216 8.43 7.28 -23.73
CA THR A 216 9.06 8.01 -22.62
C THR A 216 9.40 7.07 -21.46
N ARG A 217 10.62 7.23 -20.92
CA ARG A 217 11.10 6.54 -19.71
C ARG A 217 11.13 7.49 -18.53
N TYR A 218 10.72 7.00 -17.39
CA TYR A 218 10.71 7.76 -16.15
C TYR A 218 11.09 6.85 -14.98
N LEU A 219 11.62 7.47 -13.94
CA LEU A 219 11.94 6.85 -12.67
C LEU A 219 10.85 7.20 -11.68
N ILE A 220 10.31 6.20 -10.99
CA ILE A 220 9.49 6.42 -9.80
C ILE A 220 10.40 6.20 -8.60
N CYS A 221 10.39 7.16 -7.69
CA CYS A 221 11.05 7.03 -6.41
C CYS A 221 9.98 6.88 -5.33
N ASP A 222 9.88 5.68 -4.77
CA ASP A 222 9.08 5.42 -3.59
C ASP A 222 10.00 5.43 -2.35
N ALA A 223 9.90 6.52 -1.59
CA ALA A 223 10.65 6.75 -0.36
C ALA A 223 9.72 6.73 0.86
N GLY A 224 8.83 5.73 0.93
CA GLY A 224 7.96 5.50 2.08
C GLY A 224 8.64 4.74 3.22
N GLY A 225 8.34 5.11 4.47
CA GLY A 225 8.68 4.33 5.68
C GLY A 225 9.47 5.08 6.76
N LYS A 226 9.48 4.53 7.98
CA LYS A 226 10.36 4.98 9.08
C LYS A 226 11.60 4.09 9.11
N GLY A 227 12.79 4.67 8.98
CA GLY A 227 14.08 4.02 9.27
C GLY A 227 14.58 3.02 8.21
N TYR A 228 13.69 2.22 7.64
CA TYR A 228 13.98 1.28 6.55
C TYR A 228 13.21 1.75 5.32
N ALA A 229 13.79 2.67 4.57
CA ALA A 229 13.25 2.94 3.26
C ALA A 229 13.49 1.68 2.42
N SER A 230 12.44 0.97 2.05
CA SER A 230 12.51 0.05 0.91
C SER A 230 12.58 0.91 -0.34
N ASP A 231 13.69 1.64 -0.51
CA ASP A 231 13.90 2.56 -1.63
C ASP A 231 13.97 1.71 -2.89
N THR A 232 12.80 1.56 -3.50
CA THR A 232 12.66 0.86 -4.75
C THR A 232 12.68 1.93 -5.82
N LEU A 233 13.63 1.81 -6.75
CA LEU A 233 13.78 2.73 -7.88
C LEU A 233 13.38 2.04 -9.18
N PRO A 234 12.07 1.83 -9.43
CA PRO A 234 11.62 1.30 -10.70
C PRO A 234 11.76 2.32 -11.82
N VAL A 235 12.31 1.85 -12.94
CA VAL A 235 12.31 2.56 -14.22
C VAL A 235 11.11 2.07 -15.01
N GLY A 236 10.12 2.95 -15.18
CA GLY A 236 8.94 2.70 -16.00
C GLY A 236 9.13 3.17 -17.44
N ARG A 237 8.46 2.48 -18.38
CA ARG A 237 8.18 2.98 -19.73
C ARG A 237 6.70 3.20 -19.89
N PHE A 238 6.36 4.27 -20.60
CA PHE A 238 5.01 4.45 -21.10
C PHE A 238 4.90 3.96 -22.54
N ASP A 239 3.96 3.06 -22.82
CA ASP A 239 3.73 2.49 -24.15
C ASP A 239 2.41 2.99 -24.77
N GLY A 240 1.91 4.16 -24.34
CA GLY A 240 0.70 4.79 -24.87
C GLY A 240 -0.58 4.46 -24.10
N GLN A 241 -0.91 3.18 -23.91
CA GLN A 241 -2.07 2.77 -23.09
C GLN A 241 -1.67 2.09 -21.78
N SER A 242 -0.43 1.59 -21.69
CA SER A 242 0.07 0.86 -20.53
C SER A 242 1.35 1.47 -19.96
N VAL A 243 1.54 1.24 -18.67
CA VAL A 243 2.83 1.41 -17.99
C VAL A 243 3.50 0.04 -17.89
N ARG A 244 4.80 -0.03 -18.17
CA ARG A 244 5.62 -1.23 -17.92
C ARG A 244 6.81 -0.88 -17.04
N ILE A 245 7.03 -1.63 -15.98
CA ILE A 245 8.30 -1.57 -15.23
C ILE A 245 9.37 -2.31 -16.04
N ILE A 246 10.42 -1.60 -16.47
CA ILE A 246 11.53 -2.16 -17.27
C ILE A 246 12.64 -2.68 -16.37
N CYS A 247 12.86 -2.03 -15.22
CA CYS A 247 13.91 -2.38 -14.28
C CYS A 247 13.51 -1.93 -12.89
N CYS A 248 13.90 -2.68 -11.87
CA CYS A 248 13.63 -2.37 -10.49
C CYS A 248 14.92 -2.64 -9.69
N LYS A 249 15.40 -1.66 -8.93
CA LYS A 249 16.53 -1.84 -8.01
C LYS A 249 16.10 -1.52 -6.59
N PHE A 250 16.48 -2.40 -5.67
CA PHE A 250 16.34 -2.19 -4.24
C PHE A 250 17.61 -1.57 -3.69
N TYR A 251 17.46 -0.49 -2.92
CA TYR A 251 18.55 0.08 -2.13
C TYR A 251 18.14 -0.01 -0.66
N GLY A 252 18.79 -0.88 0.12
CA GLY A 252 18.65 -0.89 1.57
C GLY A 252 19.40 0.30 2.15
N ALA A 253 18.69 1.37 2.51
CA ALA A 253 19.27 2.54 3.16
C ALA A 253 18.62 2.78 4.53
N ASN A 254 19.44 2.90 5.57
CA ASN A 254 19.03 3.43 6.88
C ASN A 254 18.80 4.94 6.74
N SER A 255 17.54 5.38 6.67
CA SER A 255 17.20 6.79 6.44
C SER A 255 17.17 7.59 7.75
N ASN A 256 18.35 7.81 8.35
CA ASN A 256 18.52 8.96 9.25
C ASN A 256 18.52 10.22 8.39
N SER A 257 17.36 10.88 8.30
CA SER A 257 17.08 12.15 7.58
C SER A 257 16.40 11.98 6.22
N ILE A 258 15.07 11.79 6.21
CA ILE A 258 14.07 12.48 5.35
C ILE A 258 12.73 12.09 5.97
N SER A 259 12.17 12.96 6.78
CA SER A 259 10.86 12.76 7.39
C SER A 259 9.93 13.87 6.90
N ARG A 260 8.73 13.45 6.49
CA ARG A 260 7.53 14.21 6.09
C ARG A 260 7.31 14.40 4.58
N ALA A 261 6.07 14.09 4.21
CA ALA A 261 5.46 14.07 2.88
C ALA A 261 5.90 12.91 1.97
N ILE A 262 4.95 11.98 1.72
CA ILE A 262 5.02 11.06 0.58
C ILE A 262 5.24 11.93 -0.64
N THR A 263 6.48 11.92 -1.12
CA THR A 263 6.91 12.69 -2.27
C THR A 263 7.27 11.66 -3.32
N VAL A 264 6.32 11.32 -4.18
CA VAL A 264 6.66 10.55 -5.38
C VAL A 264 7.51 11.48 -6.25
N LYS A 265 8.82 11.21 -6.31
CA LYS A 265 9.70 11.93 -7.25
C LYS A 265 9.70 11.17 -8.56
N LEU A 266 9.07 11.77 -9.56
CA LEU A 266 9.13 11.28 -10.93
C LEU A 266 10.31 11.97 -11.61
N LYS A 267 11.37 11.24 -11.96
CA LYS A 267 12.49 11.79 -12.74
C LYS A 267 12.39 11.29 -14.17
N ILE A 268 12.20 12.19 -15.12
CA ILE A 268 12.02 11.85 -16.54
C ILE A 268 13.28 12.22 -17.29
N CYS A 269 13.80 11.30 -18.10
CA CYS A 269 14.97 11.55 -18.92
C CYS A 269 14.66 11.21 -20.38
N HIS A 270 14.75 12.21 -21.25
CA HIS A 270 14.58 12.05 -22.70
C HIS A 270 15.90 11.63 -23.35
N HIS A 271 15.83 10.79 -24.39
CA HIS A 271 17.01 10.29 -25.10
C HIS A 271 17.28 11.12 -26.37
N SER A 272 17.43 12.43 -26.21
CA SER A 272 17.78 13.33 -27.31
C SER A 272 18.78 14.36 -26.79
N GLY A 273 20.07 14.11 -26.97
CA GLY A 273 21.18 15.08 -27.10
C GLY A 273 21.45 16.14 -26.02
N ASP A 274 20.46 16.62 -25.29
CA ASP A 274 20.52 17.74 -24.37
C ASP A 274 20.08 17.32 -22.97
N SER A 275 20.97 17.61 -22.02
CA SER A 275 20.96 17.23 -20.62
C SER A 275 19.90 17.98 -19.79
N MET A 276 18.61 17.72 -20.04
CA MET A 276 17.54 18.10 -19.11
C MET A 276 16.77 16.88 -18.62
N CYS A 277 17.20 16.30 -17.48
CA CYS A 277 16.28 15.48 -16.67
C CYS A 277 15.46 16.44 -15.80
N LYS A 278 14.12 16.40 -15.92
CA LYS A 278 13.21 17.18 -15.08
C LYS A 278 12.70 16.30 -13.94
N THR A 279 12.65 16.86 -12.73
CA THR A 279 12.12 16.19 -11.53
C THR A 279 10.75 16.76 -11.21
N LEU A 280 9.72 15.92 -11.22
CA LEU A 280 8.38 16.28 -10.78
C LEU A 280 8.17 15.77 -9.35
N PHE A 281 7.61 16.64 -8.51
CA PHE A 281 7.24 16.34 -7.14
C PHE A 281 5.72 16.22 -7.08
N TYR A 282 5.23 15.07 -6.62
CA TYR A 282 3.83 14.90 -6.27
C TYR A 282 3.75 14.66 -4.77
N HIS A 283 2.99 15.53 -4.09
CA HIS A 283 2.60 15.34 -2.70
C HIS A 283 1.20 14.73 -2.69
N GLN A 284 1.03 13.66 -1.90
CA GLN A 284 -0.31 13.23 -1.44
C GLN A 284 -0.89 14.29 -0.51
#